data_AF-A0A2H3JGL1-F1
#
_entry.id   AF-A0A2H3JGL1-F1
#
_cell.length_a   1.000
_cell.length_b   1.000
_cell.length_c   1.000
_cell.angle_alpha   90.00
_cell.angle_beta   90.00
_cell.angle_gamma   90.00
#
_symmetry.space_group_name_H-M   'P 1'
#
loop_
_entity.id
_entity.type
_entity.pdbx_description
1 polymer ?
#
loop_
_entity_poly.entity_id
_entity_poly.type
_entity_poly.pdbx_seq_one_letter_code
_entity_poly.pdbx_strand_id
1 'polypeptide(L)'
;MPHKRAKRIVREKQRLASGLDLPPAGGKHAIEHEEIPKGAARILNAAKIQQEYRAKQKRKASEDAGDSKSSRKRRRKGEATKVVTTIQPGESMAHFNRRVEDSMRSAVHDAVKRSSTVVRQAQKEEESAKAEKKAKKDATSATQSKADGSRHGKPKSVESAPEARAEAAGRSQKQDFESLSTSAPRRLNDIVQAPPELKKLPRGAKARAENAAKQDREKATLKQGALSMAQKAMLEEERVRAVKLYREMKKAKSGG
;
A
#
# COMPACT_ATOMS: atom_id res chain seq x y z
N MET A 1 50.77 -26.21 -58.65
CA MET A 1 51.70 -25.08 -58.83
C MET A 1 51.84 -24.27 -57.53
N PRO A 2 53.08 -24.08 -57.05
CA PRO A 2 53.37 -23.36 -55.80
C PRO A 2 52.72 -21.98 -55.72
N HIS A 3 52.76 -21.22 -56.81
CA HIS A 3 52.22 -19.86 -56.90
C HIS A 3 50.69 -19.78 -56.75
N LYS A 4 49.96 -20.85 -57.12
CA LYS A 4 48.50 -20.92 -56.90
C LYS A 4 48.16 -21.18 -55.43
N ARG A 5 49.00 -21.93 -54.71
CA ARG A 5 48.83 -22.19 -53.27
C ARG A 5 49.04 -20.91 -52.46
N ALA A 6 50.06 -20.12 -52.77
CA ALA A 6 50.31 -18.85 -52.10
C ALA A 6 49.13 -17.86 -52.24
N LYS A 7 48.61 -17.67 -53.46
CA LYS A 7 47.44 -16.79 -53.70
C LYS A 7 46.18 -17.29 -52.98
N ARG A 8 45.97 -18.61 -52.94
CA ARG A 8 44.84 -19.22 -52.21
C ARG A 8 44.94 -18.96 -50.71
N ILE A 9 46.13 -19.12 -50.12
CA ILE A 9 46.37 -18.86 -48.69
C ILE A 9 46.09 -17.39 -48.35
N VAL A 10 46.55 -16.44 -49.18
CA VAL A 10 46.28 -15.01 -48.97
C VAL A 10 44.78 -14.72 -49.04
N ARG A 11 44.07 -15.31 -50.01
CA ARG A 11 42.63 -15.13 -50.19
C ARG A 11 41.81 -15.77 -49.05
N GLU A 12 42.24 -16.92 -48.55
CA GLU A 12 41.63 -17.58 -47.38
C GLU A 12 41.89 -16.77 -46.09
N LYS A 13 43.11 -16.24 -45.89
CA LYS A 13 43.41 -15.32 -44.78
C LYS A 13 42.57 -14.05 -44.83
N GLN A 14 42.42 -13.45 -46.02
CA GLN A 14 41.57 -12.28 -46.20
C GLN A 14 40.10 -12.59 -45.94
N ARG A 15 39.59 -13.75 -46.39
CA ARG A 15 38.21 -14.19 -46.13
C ARG A 15 37.94 -14.50 -44.65
N LEU A 16 38.93 -15.03 -43.93
CA LEU A 16 38.84 -15.25 -42.48
C LEU A 16 38.89 -13.92 -41.71
N ALA A 17 39.74 -12.98 -42.15
CA ALA A 17 39.89 -11.67 -41.52
C ALA A 17 38.71 -10.73 -41.79
N SER A 18 38.12 -10.76 -42.99
CA SER A 18 36.94 -9.97 -43.34
C SER A 18 35.66 -10.47 -42.68
N GLY A 19 35.72 -11.64 -42.02
CA GLY A 19 34.53 -12.37 -41.61
C GLY A 19 33.74 -12.86 -42.82
N LEU A 20 32.85 -13.81 -42.56
CA LEU A 20 31.77 -14.10 -43.50
C LEU A 20 30.81 -12.90 -43.42
N ASP A 21 30.74 -12.11 -44.50
CA ASP A 21 29.70 -11.12 -44.76
C ASP A 21 28.36 -11.83 -45.05
N LEU A 22 28.01 -12.75 -44.16
CA LEU A 22 26.72 -13.38 -44.05
C LEU A 22 25.97 -12.60 -42.95
N PRO A 23 24.66 -12.32 -43.10
CA PRO A 23 23.85 -11.90 -41.96
C PRO A 23 24.09 -12.89 -40.82
N PRO A 24 24.07 -12.46 -39.54
CA PRO A 24 24.40 -13.32 -38.41
C PRO A 24 23.62 -14.63 -38.56
N ALA A 25 24.34 -15.68 -38.96
CA ALA A 25 23.73 -16.93 -39.36
C ALA A 25 23.21 -17.60 -38.10
N GLY A 26 21.96 -17.33 -37.74
CA GLY A 26 21.05 -18.14 -36.92
C GLY A 26 21.56 -18.78 -35.61
N GLY A 27 22.71 -18.41 -35.07
CA GLY A 27 23.37 -19.15 -33.97
C GLY A 27 23.53 -18.37 -32.67
N LYS A 28 23.29 -17.05 -32.68
CA LYS A 28 23.34 -16.20 -31.47
C LYS A 28 21.95 -15.84 -30.93
N HIS A 29 20.91 -16.13 -31.70
CA HIS A 29 19.49 -15.97 -31.35
C HIS A 29 18.72 -17.29 -31.52
N ALA A 30 19.44 -18.42 -31.57
CA ALA A 30 18.79 -19.72 -31.42
C ALA A 30 18.27 -19.79 -29.98
N ILE A 31 17.03 -20.21 -29.78
CA ILE A 31 16.35 -20.31 -28.46
C ILE A 31 17.22 -21.05 -27.43
N GLU A 32 18.08 -21.96 -27.89
CA GLU A 32 19.01 -22.75 -27.07
C GLU A 32 20.21 -21.95 -26.52
N HIS A 33 20.54 -20.81 -27.12
CA HIS A 33 21.65 -19.93 -26.71
C HIS A 33 21.20 -18.55 -26.22
N GLU A 34 19.89 -18.28 -26.20
CA GLU A 34 19.37 -17.07 -25.59
C GLU A 34 19.53 -17.13 -24.07
N GLU A 35 20.10 -16.06 -23.49
CA GLU A 35 20.14 -15.91 -22.04
C GLU A 35 18.70 -15.94 -21.52
N ILE A 36 18.37 -16.96 -20.73
CA ILE A 36 17.05 -17.12 -20.13
C ILE A 36 16.65 -15.77 -19.51
N PRO A 37 15.53 -15.17 -19.93
CA PRO A 37 15.11 -13.87 -19.43
C PRO A 37 15.08 -13.87 -17.90
N LYS A 38 15.58 -12.81 -17.27
CA LYS A 38 15.77 -12.73 -15.81
C LYS A 38 14.51 -13.11 -15.01
N GLY A 39 13.32 -12.82 -15.54
CA GLY A 39 12.04 -13.23 -14.96
C GLY A 39 11.85 -14.76 -14.98
N ALA A 40 12.03 -15.39 -16.15
CA ALA A 40 11.97 -16.84 -16.31
C ALA A 40 13.06 -17.55 -15.50
N ALA A 41 14.28 -17.00 -15.47
CA ALA A 41 15.39 -17.53 -14.68
C ALA A 41 15.07 -17.53 -13.17
N ARG A 42 14.33 -16.54 -12.65
CA ARG A 42 13.86 -16.54 -11.25
C ARG A 42 12.80 -17.60 -10.97
N ILE A 43 11.94 -17.89 -11.96
CA ILE A 43 10.86 -18.87 -11.83
C ILE A 43 11.46 -20.29 -11.90
N LEU A 44 12.29 -20.58 -12.90
CA LEU A 44 12.95 -21.88 -13.05
C LEU A 44 13.87 -22.19 -11.86
N ASN A 45 14.57 -21.18 -11.31
CA ASN A 45 15.42 -21.35 -10.13
C ASN A 45 14.69 -21.12 -8.80
N ALA A 46 13.35 -21.03 -8.77
CA ALA A 46 12.61 -20.63 -7.57
C ALA A 46 12.88 -21.55 -6.37
N ALA A 47 12.95 -22.86 -6.58
CA ALA A 47 13.25 -23.83 -5.52
C ALA A 47 14.65 -23.60 -4.91
N LYS A 48 15.66 -23.38 -5.76
CA LYS A 48 17.03 -23.07 -5.33
C LYS A 48 17.09 -21.75 -4.56
N ILE A 49 16.42 -20.71 -5.06
CA ILE A 49 16.32 -19.40 -4.38
C ILE A 49 15.66 -19.54 -3.00
N GLN A 50 14.59 -20.35 -2.89
CA GLN A 50 13.93 -20.59 -1.60
C GLN A 50 14.81 -21.39 -0.65
N GLN A 51 15.52 -22.41 -1.12
CA GLN A 51 16.46 -23.19 -0.32
C GLN A 51 17.64 -22.33 0.15
N GLU A 52 18.23 -21.52 -0.72
CA GLU A 52 19.28 -20.57 -0.38
C GLU A 52 18.79 -19.53 0.63
N TYR A 53 17.56 -19.03 0.48
CA TYR A 53 16.95 -18.11 1.45
C TYR A 53 16.76 -18.78 2.81
N ARG A 54 16.22 -20.00 2.86
CA ARG A 54 16.05 -20.78 4.09
C ARG A 54 17.40 -21.10 4.74
N ALA A 55 18.39 -21.52 3.96
CA ALA A 55 19.75 -21.80 4.43
C ALA A 55 20.43 -20.53 4.95
N LYS A 56 20.27 -19.40 4.26
CA LYS A 56 20.79 -18.10 4.70
C LYS A 56 20.10 -17.62 5.98
N GLN A 57 18.80 -17.87 6.15
CA GLN A 57 18.10 -17.56 7.39
C GLN A 57 18.54 -18.46 8.55
N LYS A 58 18.74 -19.76 8.31
CA LYS A 58 19.29 -20.69 9.31
C LYS A 58 20.72 -20.33 9.71
N ARG A 59 21.58 -19.98 8.74
CA ARG A 59 22.95 -19.51 9.00
C ARG A 59 22.96 -18.18 9.75
N LYS A 60 22.11 -17.22 9.35
CA LYS A 60 21.97 -15.95 10.09
C LYS A 60 21.46 -16.17 11.52
N ALA A 61 20.57 -17.12 11.76
CA ALA A 61 20.12 -17.45 13.11
C ALA A 61 21.21 -18.13 13.94
N SER A 62 22.13 -18.87 13.31
CA SER A 62 23.26 -19.53 13.97
C SER A 62 24.49 -18.63 14.16
N GLU A 63 24.71 -17.63 13.29
CA GLU A 63 25.83 -16.69 13.33
C GLU A 63 25.49 -15.39 14.10
N ASP A 64 24.23 -15.15 14.51
CA ASP A 64 23.86 -13.98 15.35
C ASP A 64 24.23 -14.14 16.84
N ALA A 65 25.02 -15.17 17.18
CA ALA A 65 25.81 -15.22 18.40
C ALA A 65 27.24 -14.67 18.22
N GLY A 66 27.68 -14.37 16.99
CA GLY A 66 29.07 -14.02 16.69
C GLY A 66 29.21 -13.20 15.41
N ASP A 67 29.05 -11.90 15.56
CA ASP A 67 29.70 -10.84 14.78
C ASP A 67 30.13 -11.14 13.33
N SER A 68 29.27 -10.84 12.36
CA SER A 68 29.61 -10.07 11.13
C SER A 68 28.47 -10.14 10.10
N LYS A 69 28.35 -9.10 9.28
CA LYS A 69 27.35 -8.89 8.19
C LYS A 69 26.04 -8.22 8.60
N SER A 70 26.15 -7.00 9.13
CA SER A 70 25.15 -5.96 8.86
C SER A 70 25.67 -4.53 9.13
N SER A 71 26.74 -4.11 8.43
CA SER A 71 27.27 -2.74 8.57
C SER A 71 26.30 -1.63 8.11
N ARG A 72 25.27 -1.95 7.29
CA ARG A 72 24.22 -0.96 6.92
C ARG A 72 22.97 -0.97 7.81
N LYS A 73 22.74 -2.01 8.62
CA LYS A 73 21.58 -2.05 9.54
C LYS A 73 21.95 -1.90 11.03
N ARG A 74 23.22 -2.10 11.41
CA ARG A 74 23.67 -1.95 12.81
C ARG A 74 23.81 -0.49 13.27
N ARG A 75 23.85 0.50 12.36
CA ARG A 75 23.72 1.92 12.76
C ARG A 75 22.30 2.32 13.23
N ARG A 76 21.33 1.40 13.21
CA ARG A 76 19.92 1.67 13.58
C ARG A 76 19.40 0.85 14.76
N LYS A 77 20.21 0.00 15.40
CA LYS A 77 19.80 -0.66 16.65
C LYS A 77 20.49 0.06 17.78
N GLY A 78 19.73 0.99 18.36
CA GLY A 78 20.18 1.89 19.42
C GLY A 78 20.73 1.11 20.61
N GLU A 79 22.01 1.28 20.83
CA GLU A 79 22.44 1.58 22.18
C GLU A 79 21.79 2.93 22.50
N ALA A 80 20.88 2.94 23.47
CA ALA A 80 20.34 4.16 24.05
C ALA A 80 21.48 4.85 24.83
N THR A 81 22.52 5.27 24.12
CA THR A 81 23.47 6.23 24.64
C THR A 81 22.62 7.44 24.97
N LYS A 82 22.54 7.77 26.27
CA LYS A 82 21.98 9.03 26.73
C LYS A 82 22.68 10.12 25.93
N VAL A 83 22.03 10.59 24.87
CA VAL A 83 22.62 11.61 24.02
C VAL A 83 22.74 12.84 24.90
N VAL A 84 23.98 13.22 25.15
CA VAL A 84 24.31 14.41 25.92
C VAL A 84 23.68 15.59 25.17
N THR A 85 22.55 16.08 25.68
CA THR A 85 21.78 17.20 25.13
C THR A 85 22.39 18.54 25.52
N THR A 86 23.68 18.58 25.86
CA THR A 86 24.41 19.83 26.04
C THR A 86 25.10 20.21 24.73
N ILE A 87 25.27 21.52 24.56
CA ILE A 87 26.03 22.09 23.45
C ILE A 87 27.51 21.77 23.70
N GLN A 88 28.17 21.19 22.71
CA GLN A 88 29.61 20.91 22.81
C GLN A 88 30.40 22.22 22.64
N PRO A 89 31.56 22.39 23.29
CA PRO A 89 32.37 23.58 23.11
C PRO A 89 32.77 23.74 21.63
N GLY A 90 32.53 24.92 21.06
CA GLY A 90 32.78 25.22 19.65
C GLY A 90 31.69 24.74 18.68
N GLU A 91 30.60 24.14 19.16
CA GLU A 91 29.47 23.77 18.33
C GLU A 91 28.50 24.96 18.12
N SER A 92 28.10 25.20 16.88
CA SER A 92 27.00 26.12 16.57
C SER A 92 25.64 25.54 17.00
N MET A 93 24.73 26.40 17.46
CA MET A 93 23.35 26.02 17.82
C MET A 93 22.65 25.19 16.74
N ALA A 94 22.92 25.47 15.45
CA ALA A 94 22.35 24.72 14.34
C ALA A 94 22.83 23.25 14.30
N HIS A 95 24.09 23.00 14.62
CA HIS A 95 24.64 21.64 14.69
C HIS A 95 24.09 20.87 15.90
N PHE A 96 23.94 21.56 17.03
CA PHE A 96 23.31 21.00 18.22
C PHE A 96 21.89 20.52 17.92
N ASN A 97 21.07 21.38 17.30
CA ASN A 97 19.70 21.05 16.92
C ASN A 97 19.66 19.84 15.98
N ARG A 98 20.53 19.79 14.95
CA ARG A 98 20.61 18.63 14.05
C ARG A 98 20.93 17.33 14.80
N ARG A 99 21.88 17.36 15.74
CA ARG A 99 22.23 16.17 16.54
C ARG A 99 21.08 15.71 17.43
N VAL A 100 20.41 16.65 18.08
CA VAL A 100 19.24 16.36 18.92
C VAL A 100 18.12 15.75 18.08
N GLU A 101 17.81 16.37 16.93
CA GLU A 101 16.82 15.85 15.99
C GLU A 101 17.17 14.45 15.51
N ASP A 102 18.41 14.19 15.08
CA ASP A 102 18.81 12.88 14.57
C ASP A 102 18.78 11.79 15.63
N SER A 103 19.09 12.12 16.89
CA SER A 103 18.91 11.22 18.04
C SER A 103 17.44 10.85 18.22
N MET A 104 16.55 11.86 18.26
CA MET A 104 15.12 11.65 18.49
C MET A 104 14.37 11.09 17.26
N ARG A 105 14.93 11.26 16.05
CA ARG A 105 14.29 10.89 14.77
C ARG A 105 13.90 9.42 14.74
N SER A 106 14.73 8.53 15.30
CA SER A 106 14.44 7.10 15.34
C SER A 106 13.24 6.77 16.23
N ALA A 107 13.20 7.32 17.44
CA ALA A 107 12.11 7.13 18.39
C ALA A 107 10.79 7.71 17.86
N VAL A 108 10.82 8.90 17.27
CA VAL A 108 9.64 9.52 16.64
C VAL A 108 9.12 8.66 15.50
N HIS A 109 10.01 8.19 14.62
CA HIS A 109 9.62 7.33 13.50
C HIS A 109 9.04 5.99 13.97
N ASP A 110 9.57 5.38 15.03
CA ASP A 110 9.04 4.15 15.58
C ASP A 110 7.68 4.36 16.26
N ALA A 111 7.49 5.49 16.95
CA ALA A 111 6.19 5.87 17.50
C ALA A 111 5.14 6.06 16.41
N VAL A 112 5.49 6.76 15.31
CA VAL A 112 4.61 6.95 14.15
C VAL A 112 4.26 5.61 13.49
N LYS A 113 5.22 4.70 13.35
CA LYS A 113 4.95 3.36 12.83
C LYS A 113 3.98 2.58 13.72
N ARG A 114 4.23 2.57 15.03
CA ARG A 114 3.38 1.89 16.02
C ARG A 114 1.96 2.46 16.03
N SER A 115 1.81 3.78 16.01
CA SER A 115 0.47 4.39 15.96
C SER A 115 -0.26 4.04 14.67
N SER A 116 0.41 4.06 13.52
CA SER A 116 -0.20 3.71 12.24
C SER A 116 -0.70 2.25 12.20
N THR A 117 0.01 1.32 12.83
CA THR A 117 -0.43 -0.09 12.91
C THR A 117 -1.63 -0.26 13.83
N VAL A 118 -1.67 0.45 14.96
CA VAL A 118 -2.82 0.42 15.88
C VAL A 118 -4.06 0.99 15.20
N VAL A 119 -3.92 2.11 14.47
CA VAL A 119 -5.04 2.70 13.71
C VAL A 119 -5.60 1.73 12.68
N ARG A 120 -4.73 1.01 11.94
CA ARG A 120 -5.17 0.00 10.97
C ARG A 120 -5.86 -1.20 11.62
N GLN A 121 -5.36 -1.65 12.78
CA GLN A 121 -5.99 -2.73 13.53
C GLN A 121 -7.37 -2.31 14.03
N ALA A 122 -7.49 -1.12 14.63
CA ALA A 122 -8.77 -0.58 15.07
C ALA A 122 -9.78 -0.41 13.93
N GLN A 123 -9.35 0.08 12.76
CA GLN A 123 -10.20 0.18 11.57
C GLN A 123 -10.68 -1.20 11.10
N LYS A 124 -9.80 -2.21 11.09
CA LYS A 124 -10.15 -3.57 10.69
C LYS A 124 -11.15 -4.21 11.66
N GLU A 125 -10.97 -4.00 12.97
CA GLU A 125 -11.88 -4.47 14.01
C GLU A 125 -13.24 -3.78 13.94
N GLU A 126 -13.27 -2.47 13.67
CA GLU A 126 -14.51 -1.72 13.48
C GLU A 126 -15.28 -2.20 12.24
N GLU A 127 -14.57 -2.48 11.14
CA GLU A 127 -15.17 -3.03 9.92
C GLU A 127 -15.73 -4.45 10.14
N SER A 128 -15.02 -5.33 10.84
CA SER A 128 -15.53 -6.67 11.18
C SER A 128 -16.74 -6.59 12.11
N ALA A 129 -16.72 -5.72 13.12
CA ALA A 129 -17.86 -5.52 14.01
C ALA A 129 -19.08 -4.94 13.28
N LYS A 130 -18.87 -4.05 12.31
CA LYS A 130 -19.95 -3.55 11.43
C LYS A 130 -20.48 -4.64 10.51
N ALA A 131 -19.62 -5.51 9.97
CA ALA A 131 -20.03 -6.63 9.13
C ALA A 131 -20.87 -7.65 9.92
N GLU A 132 -20.48 -7.98 11.15
CA GLU A 132 -21.25 -8.88 12.03
C GLU A 132 -22.61 -8.30 12.41
N LYS A 133 -22.69 -6.99 12.70
CA LYS A 133 -23.98 -6.33 12.98
C LYS A 133 -24.90 -6.31 11.77
N LYS A 134 -24.37 -6.16 10.55
CA LYS A 134 -25.15 -6.27 9.31
C LYS A 134 -25.66 -7.69 9.08
N ALA A 135 -24.80 -8.70 9.23
CA ALA A 135 -25.18 -10.10 9.08
C ALA A 135 -26.29 -10.53 10.06
N LYS A 136 -26.27 -10.05 11.31
CA LYS A 136 -27.34 -10.32 12.30
C LYS A 136 -28.67 -9.60 11.99
N LYS A 137 -28.61 -8.47 11.29
CA LYS A 137 -29.82 -7.72 10.89
C LYS A 137 -30.49 -8.33 9.66
N ASP A 138 -29.70 -8.89 8.74
CA ASP A 138 -30.22 -9.61 7.57
C ASP A 138 -30.79 -11.00 7.95
N ALA A 139 -30.29 -11.62 9.01
CA ALA A 139 -30.85 -12.87 9.54
C ALA A 139 -32.19 -12.68 10.27
N THR A 140 -32.46 -11.51 10.84
CA THR A 140 -33.71 -11.22 11.57
C THR A 140 -34.83 -10.68 10.67
N SER A 141 -34.51 -10.16 9.48
CA SER A 141 -35.51 -9.73 8.48
C SER A 141 -36.03 -10.87 7.58
N ALA A 142 -35.37 -12.03 7.57
CA ALA A 142 -35.78 -13.21 6.79
C ALA A 142 -36.90 -14.06 7.45
N THR A 143 -37.26 -13.79 8.71
CA THR A 143 -38.21 -14.62 9.49
C THR A 143 -39.63 -14.03 9.58
N GLN A 144 -39.91 -12.88 8.96
CA GLN A 144 -41.24 -12.24 8.98
C GLN A 144 -41.99 -12.20 7.62
N SER A 145 -41.49 -12.87 6.58
CA SER A 145 -42.12 -12.91 5.24
C SER A 145 -42.58 -14.31 4.81
N LYS A 146 -43.26 -15.06 5.70
CA LYS A 146 -44.01 -16.27 5.33
C LYS A 146 -45.39 -16.31 5.96
N ALA A 147 -46.29 -15.46 5.46
CA ALA A 147 -47.73 -15.66 5.54
C ALA A 147 -48.41 -14.73 4.53
N ASP A 148 -48.54 -15.14 3.27
CA ASP A 148 -49.82 -15.18 2.52
C ASP A 148 -49.58 -15.71 1.09
N GLY A 149 -50.56 -16.44 0.53
CA GLY A 149 -50.36 -17.38 -0.57
C GLY A 149 -50.71 -16.90 -1.99
N SER A 150 -50.23 -17.68 -2.97
CA SER A 150 -50.94 -18.20 -4.17
C SER A 150 -49.89 -18.81 -5.12
N ARG A 151 -49.85 -20.15 -5.30
CA ARG A 151 -50.59 -20.98 -6.26
C ARG A 151 -50.45 -20.56 -7.74
N HIS A 152 -49.44 -21.07 -8.45
CA HIS A 152 -49.57 -21.93 -9.66
C HIS A 152 -48.23 -22.12 -10.39
N GLY A 153 -47.93 -23.36 -10.82
CA GLY A 153 -46.87 -23.67 -11.80
C GLY A 153 -46.00 -24.88 -11.43
N LYS A 154 -46.44 -26.09 -11.81
CA LYS A 154 -45.79 -27.40 -11.61
C LYS A 154 -44.89 -27.76 -12.85
N PRO A 155 -44.22 -28.95 -12.96
CA PRO A 155 -42.75 -29.05 -13.09
C PRO A 155 -42.25 -29.95 -14.27
N LYS A 156 -40.92 -30.09 -14.41
CA LYS A 156 -40.08 -31.23 -14.92
C LYS A 156 -38.76 -30.65 -15.47
N SER A 157 -37.54 -31.18 -15.29
CA SER A 157 -37.07 -32.54 -14.95
C SER A 157 -35.64 -32.55 -14.34
N VAL A 158 -35.43 -33.50 -13.41
CA VAL A 158 -34.26 -34.37 -13.10
C VAL A 158 -33.05 -34.23 -14.08
N GLU A 159 -31.77 -34.10 -13.69
CA GLU A 159 -30.93 -35.14 -13.04
C GLU A 159 -29.51 -34.63 -12.60
N SER A 160 -29.06 -35.08 -11.42
CA SER A 160 -27.68 -35.23 -10.87
C SER A 160 -26.65 -34.08 -10.76
N ALA A 161 -26.23 -33.79 -9.51
CA ALA A 161 -24.98 -33.12 -9.07
C ALA A 161 -23.90 -34.21 -8.69
N PRO A 162 -22.63 -33.92 -8.31
CA PRO A 162 -22.09 -32.63 -7.83
C PRO A 162 -20.60 -32.25 -8.16
N GLU A 163 -20.24 -31.01 -7.75
CA GLU A 163 -18.90 -30.45 -7.37
C GLU A 163 -17.83 -30.16 -8.46
N ALA A 164 -17.04 -29.07 -8.45
CA ALA A 164 -17.00 -27.79 -7.74
C ALA A 164 -15.94 -26.86 -8.40
N ARG A 165 -16.19 -25.53 -8.33
CA ARG A 165 -15.27 -24.37 -8.56
C ARG A 165 -15.09 -23.82 -9.97
N ALA A 166 -16.10 -23.10 -10.43
CA ALA A 166 -15.90 -21.80 -11.06
C ALA A 166 -16.66 -20.74 -10.25
N GLU A 167 -16.19 -19.49 -10.34
CA GLU A 167 -16.79 -18.24 -9.84
C GLU A 167 -16.39 -17.76 -8.44
N ALA A 168 -15.31 -16.97 -8.42
CA ALA A 168 -15.16 -15.84 -7.50
C ALA A 168 -15.04 -14.54 -8.32
N ALA A 169 -16.10 -14.23 -9.08
CA ALA A 169 -16.38 -12.88 -9.52
C ALA A 169 -17.07 -12.15 -8.35
N GLY A 170 -16.44 -11.11 -7.80
CA GLY A 170 -17.11 -10.25 -6.81
C GLY A 170 -16.20 -9.71 -5.72
N ARG A 171 -15.34 -8.74 -6.07
CA ARG A 171 -14.91 -7.63 -5.21
C ARG A 171 -14.23 -6.58 -6.10
N SER A 172 -15.03 -5.96 -6.97
CA SER A 172 -14.65 -4.70 -7.59
C SER A 172 -14.54 -3.67 -6.46
N GLN A 173 -13.31 -3.39 -6.01
CA GLN A 173 -13.07 -2.10 -5.39
C GLN A 173 -13.52 -1.06 -6.42
N LYS A 174 -14.42 -0.16 -6.01
CA LYS A 174 -14.84 0.96 -6.86
C LYS A 174 -13.59 1.80 -7.07
N GLN A 175 -12.87 1.53 -8.15
CA GLN A 175 -11.81 2.39 -8.61
C GLN A 175 -12.52 3.60 -9.20
N ASP A 176 -12.24 4.80 -8.69
CA ASP A 176 -12.85 6.05 -9.15
C ASP A 176 -12.41 6.44 -10.58
N PHE A 177 -11.68 5.55 -11.26
CA PHE A 177 -11.20 5.72 -12.62
C PHE A 177 -11.72 4.60 -13.50
N GLU A 178 -12.37 4.99 -14.59
CA GLU A 178 -12.89 4.09 -15.61
C GLU A 178 -11.71 3.44 -16.35
N SER A 179 -11.42 2.18 -16.01
CA SER A 179 -10.42 1.38 -16.68
C SER A 179 -10.93 1.00 -18.06
N LEU A 180 -10.62 1.80 -19.09
CA LEU A 180 -10.95 1.49 -20.48
C LEU A 180 -10.21 0.21 -20.91
N SER A 181 -10.95 -0.90 -20.99
CA SER A 181 -10.44 -2.19 -21.45
C SER A 181 -10.23 -2.16 -22.97
N THR A 182 -9.08 -1.66 -23.42
CA THR A 182 -8.65 -1.79 -24.83
C THR A 182 -7.39 -2.64 -24.89
N SER A 183 -7.46 -3.75 -25.64
CA SER A 183 -6.42 -4.78 -25.74
C SER A 183 -5.18 -4.38 -26.56
N ALA A 184 -5.14 -3.17 -27.13
CA ALA A 184 -4.01 -2.68 -27.92
C ALA A 184 -3.37 -1.43 -27.27
N PRO A 185 -2.03 -1.33 -27.19
CA PRO A 185 -1.34 -0.18 -26.59
C PRO A 185 -1.54 1.07 -27.45
N ARG A 186 -2.23 2.09 -26.91
CA ARG A 186 -2.45 3.38 -27.59
C ARG A 186 -1.18 4.23 -27.56
N ARG A 187 -0.92 4.96 -28.64
CA ARG A 187 0.21 5.91 -28.73
C ARG A 187 -0.12 7.15 -27.89
N LEU A 188 0.90 7.76 -27.27
CA LEU A 188 0.76 8.93 -26.38
C LEU A 188 0.00 10.11 -27.02
N ASN A 189 0.06 10.24 -28.34
CA ASN A 189 -0.61 11.31 -29.09
C ASN A 189 -2.11 11.03 -29.36
N ASP A 190 -2.59 9.80 -29.16
CA ASP A 190 -4.01 9.43 -29.29
C ASP A 190 -4.80 9.65 -27.99
N ILE A 191 -4.11 10.08 -26.92
CA ILE A 191 -4.68 10.41 -25.60
C ILE A 191 -4.88 11.93 -25.52
N VAL A 192 -5.41 12.55 -26.57
CA VAL A 192 -5.97 13.90 -26.45
C VAL A 192 -7.34 13.76 -25.80
N GLN A 193 -7.37 13.66 -24.47
CA GLN A 193 -8.60 13.80 -23.72
C GLN A 193 -9.06 15.25 -23.89
N ALA A 194 -10.11 15.46 -24.68
CA ALA A 194 -10.82 16.74 -24.68
C ALA A 194 -11.18 17.09 -23.23
N PRO A 195 -11.02 18.36 -22.80
CA PRO A 195 -11.39 18.77 -21.46
C PRO A 195 -12.85 18.37 -21.20
N PRO A 196 -13.16 17.71 -20.08
CA PRO A 196 -14.49 17.18 -19.82
C PRO A 196 -15.51 18.32 -19.81
N GLU A 197 -16.54 18.21 -20.63
CA GLU A 197 -17.63 19.18 -20.65
C GLU A 197 -18.45 19.06 -19.36
N LEU A 198 -18.40 20.11 -18.54
CA LEU A 198 -19.21 20.22 -17.33
C LEU A 198 -20.67 20.47 -17.73
N LYS A 199 -21.46 19.40 -17.84
CA LYS A 199 -22.92 19.49 -18.01
C LYS A 199 -23.51 20.28 -16.84
N LYS A 200 -24.29 21.32 -17.16
CA LYS A 200 -24.94 22.20 -16.18
C LYS A 200 -25.67 21.37 -15.12
N LEU A 201 -25.38 21.62 -13.84
CA LEU A 201 -26.02 20.93 -12.72
C LEU A 201 -27.55 20.98 -12.87
N PRO A 202 -28.27 19.89 -12.53
CA PRO A 202 -29.72 19.85 -12.63
C PRO A 202 -30.35 20.98 -11.80
N ARG A 203 -31.35 21.62 -12.39
CA ARG A 203 -32.08 22.76 -11.84
C ARG A 203 -32.69 22.33 -10.49
N GLY A 204 -32.13 22.82 -9.38
CA GLY A 204 -32.51 22.45 -8.01
C GLY A 204 -31.34 22.17 -7.05
N ALA A 205 -30.13 21.93 -7.55
CA ALA A 205 -28.96 21.66 -6.69
C ALA A 205 -28.52 22.89 -5.83
N LYS A 206 -28.81 24.11 -6.28
CA LYS A 206 -28.50 25.34 -5.54
C LYS A 206 -29.30 25.46 -4.22
N ALA A 207 -30.54 24.99 -4.19
CA ALA A 207 -31.39 25.04 -2.99
C ALA A 207 -30.92 24.06 -1.89
N ARG A 208 -30.22 22.97 -2.25
CA ARG A 208 -29.57 22.08 -1.26
C ARG A 208 -28.27 22.67 -0.72
N ALA A 209 -27.53 23.43 -1.53
CA ALA A 209 -26.33 24.13 -1.08
C ALA A 209 -26.65 25.26 -0.08
N GLU A 210 -27.75 26.00 -0.28
CA GLU A 210 -28.17 27.07 0.63
C GLU A 210 -28.68 26.56 1.98
N ASN A 211 -29.32 25.39 2.02
CA ASN A 211 -29.75 24.76 3.27
C ASN A 211 -28.61 24.04 4.01
N ALA A 212 -27.60 23.51 3.29
CA ALA A 212 -26.36 23.03 3.89
C ALA A 212 -25.52 24.19 4.49
N ALA A 213 -25.45 25.32 3.78
CA ALA A 213 -24.71 26.51 4.23
C ALA A 213 -25.29 27.15 5.51
N LYS A 214 -26.58 26.95 5.82
CA LYS A 214 -27.20 27.43 7.07
C LYS A 214 -26.91 26.52 8.27
N GLN A 215 -26.71 25.21 8.07
CA GLN A 215 -26.24 24.31 9.14
C GLN A 215 -24.71 24.38 9.36
N ASP A 216 -23.95 24.81 8.34
CA ASP A 216 -22.49 24.93 8.40
C ASP A 216 -21.98 26.26 9.03
N ARG A 217 -22.85 27.24 9.28
CA ARG A 217 -22.44 28.48 9.98
C ARG A 217 -22.26 28.33 11.49
N GLU A 218 -22.83 27.30 12.11
CA GLU A 218 -22.50 26.91 13.50
C GLU A 218 -21.40 25.82 13.56
N LYS A 219 -21.04 25.24 12.41
CA LYS A 219 -19.93 24.28 12.26
C LYS A 219 -18.87 24.84 11.32
N ALA A 220 -18.37 26.02 11.67
CA ALA A 220 -17.19 26.56 11.03
C ALA A 220 -16.02 25.58 11.17
N THR A 221 -15.53 25.15 10.00
CA THR A 221 -14.27 24.41 9.73
C THR A 221 -14.32 22.87 9.71
N LEU A 222 -14.75 22.33 8.56
CA LEU A 222 -14.40 20.98 8.08
C LEU A 222 -12.88 20.73 7.91
N LYS A 223 -12.01 21.70 8.24
CA LYS A 223 -10.55 21.51 8.36
C LYS A 223 -10.07 21.25 9.80
N GLN A 224 -10.94 21.30 10.81
CA GLN A 224 -10.62 21.00 12.23
C GLN A 224 -11.56 19.98 12.91
N GLY A 225 -12.60 19.50 12.22
CA GLY A 225 -13.82 19.01 12.89
C GLY A 225 -14.11 17.51 12.88
N ALA A 226 -13.13 16.63 13.05
CA ALA A 226 -13.40 15.23 13.42
C ALA A 226 -12.42 14.77 14.51
N LEU A 227 -12.49 15.41 15.67
CA LEU A 227 -11.85 14.86 16.87
C LEU A 227 -12.41 13.46 17.10
N SER A 228 -11.52 12.47 17.17
CA SER A 228 -11.89 11.08 17.51
C SER A 228 -12.75 11.08 18.78
N MET A 229 -13.75 10.20 18.86
CA MET A 229 -14.60 10.09 20.05
C MET A 229 -13.80 9.95 21.35
N ALA A 230 -12.62 9.31 21.28
CA ALA A 230 -11.69 9.21 22.41
C ALA A 230 -11.10 10.57 22.82
N GLN A 231 -10.73 11.41 21.85
CA GLN A 231 -10.19 12.74 22.10
C GLN A 231 -11.27 13.69 22.63
N LYS A 232 -12.52 13.52 22.16
CA LYS A 232 -13.68 14.24 22.70
C LYS A 232 -13.93 13.88 24.18
N ALA A 233 -13.85 12.60 24.54
CA ALA A 233 -13.99 12.14 25.92
C ALA A 233 -12.89 12.71 26.84
N MET A 234 -11.62 12.73 26.40
CA MET A 234 -10.54 13.33 27.19
C MET A 234 -10.75 14.83 27.43
N LEU A 235 -11.17 15.58 26.41
CA LEU A 235 -11.45 17.01 26.56
C LEU A 235 -12.66 17.27 27.47
N GLU A 236 -13.66 16.38 27.48
CA GLU A 236 -14.80 16.45 28.39
C GLU A 236 -14.38 16.20 29.85
N GLU A 237 -13.46 15.26 30.10
CA GLU A 237 -12.90 15.04 31.44
C GLU A 237 -12.11 16.27 31.95
N GLU A 238 -11.27 16.85 31.09
CA GLU A 238 -10.51 18.06 31.42
C GLU A 238 -11.43 19.25 31.69
N ARG A 239 -12.50 19.40 30.90
CA ARG A 239 -13.53 20.42 31.11
C ARG A 239 -14.19 20.26 32.48
N VAL A 240 -14.55 19.03 32.87
CA VAL A 240 -15.15 18.77 34.19
C VAL A 240 -14.17 19.12 35.32
N ARG A 241 -12.88 18.77 35.19
CA ARG A 241 -11.84 19.14 36.16
C ARG A 241 -11.68 20.65 36.28
N ALA A 242 -11.61 21.36 35.16
CA ALA A 242 -11.48 22.83 35.14
C ALA A 242 -12.70 23.51 35.78
N VAL A 243 -13.91 23.03 35.51
CA VAL A 243 -15.12 23.57 36.13
C VAL A 243 -15.16 23.32 37.63
N LYS A 244 -14.70 22.14 38.11
CA LYS A 244 -14.59 21.85 39.54
C LYS A 244 -13.61 22.80 40.23
N LEU A 245 -12.40 22.93 39.70
CA LEU A 245 -11.39 23.87 40.20
C LEU A 245 -11.92 25.30 40.21
N TYR A 246 -12.57 25.75 39.15
CA TYR A 246 -13.15 27.09 39.10
C TYR A 246 -14.26 27.29 40.14
N ARG A 247 -15.10 26.28 40.37
CA ARG A 247 -16.14 26.33 41.41
C ARG A 247 -15.54 26.39 42.82
N GLU A 248 -14.50 25.61 43.09
CA GLU A 248 -13.76 25.64 44.36
C GLU A 248 -13.10 27.01 44.56
N MET A 249 -12.41 27.52 43.55
CA MET A 249 -11.75 28.83 43.59
C MET A 249 -12.76 29.97 43.76
N LYS A 250 -13.94 29.86 43.14
CA LYS A 250 -15.03 30.84 43.28
C LYS A 250 -15.67 30.77 44.67
N LYS A 251 -15.88 29.57 45.23
CA LYS A 251 -16.37 29.38 46.61
C LYS A 251 -15.38 29.94 47.63
N ALA A 252 -14.09 29.68 47.45
CA ALA A 252 -13.04 30.25 48.30
C ALA A 252 -13.01 31.78 48.21
N LYS A 253 -13.26 32.35 47.02
CA LYS A 253 -13.28 33.80 46.81
C LYS A 253 -14.56 34.50 47.32
N SER A 254 -15.70 33.80 47.40
CA SER A 254 -16.97 34.36 47.88
C SER A 254 -17.30 34.02 49.33
N GLY A 255 -16.48 33.18 49.98
CA GLY A 255 -16.67 32.71 51.36
C GLY A 255 -15.69 33.32 52.37
N GLY A 256 -14.91 34.33 51.97
CA GLY A 256 -14.15 35.21 52.84
C GLY A 256 -14.62 36.65 52.65
#